data_AF-A0A4V2U738-F1
#
_entry.id   AF-A0A4V2U738-F1
#
_cell.length_a   1.000
_cell.length_b   1.000
_cell.length_c   1.000
_cell.angle_alpha   90.00
_cell.angle_beta   90.00
_cell.angle_gamma   90.00
#
_symmetry.space_group_name_H-M   'P 1'
#
loop_
_entity.id
_entity.type
_entity.pdbx_description
1 polymer ?
#
loop_
_entity_poly.entity_id
_entity_poly.type
_entity_poly.pdbx_seq_one_letter_code
_entity_poly.pdbx_strand_id
1 'polypeptide(L)' 'MGQAFELSLDLDALNQVTYEGLFVPASQTEPVGMQFYDKAHLMRRDVEKQKALLAQTGTPSPSFTLPSPIARRWSRSAR' A
#
# COMPACT_ATOMS: atom_id res chain seq x y z
N MET A 1 -4.66 -11.72 4.06
CA MET A 1 -5.24 -10.36 3.94
C MET A 1 -4.17 -9.28 3.82
N GLY A 2 -3.21 -9.13 4.76
CA GLY A 2 -2.17 -8.09 4.69
C GLY A 2 -1.39 -8.05 3.37
N GLN A 3 -0.85 -9.19 2.93
CA GLN A 3 -0.13 -9.28 1.65
C GLN A 3 -0.99 -8.92 0.42
N ALA A 4 -2.29 -9.25 0.44
CA ALA A 4 -3.19 -8.87 -0.66
C ALA A 4 -3.42 -7.35 -0.69
N PHE A 5 -3.45 -6.70 0.48
CA PHE A 5 -3.51 -5.24 0.56
C PHE A 5 -2.22 -4.59 0.06
N GLU A 6 -1.05 -5.10 0.45
CA GLU A 6 0.26 -4.60 -0.03
C GLU A 6 0.38 -4.67 -1.55
N LEU A 7 0.00 -5.80 -2.17
CA LEU A 7 0.02 -5.97 -3.62
C LEU A 7 -0.95 -5.04 -4.36
N SER A 8 -1.92 -4.45 -3.66
CA SER A 8 -2.86 -3.48 -4.25
C SER A 8 -2.29 -2.07 -4.36
N LEU A 9 -1.22 -1.76 -3.63
CA LEU A 9 -0.65 -0.41 -3.54
C LEU A 9 0.34 -0.14 -4.67
N ASP A 10 0.12 0.98 -5.37
CA ASP A 10 1.04 1.49 -6.38
C ASP A 10 1.99 2.52 -5.74
N LEU A 11 3.10 2.03 -5.19
CA LEU A 11 4.05 2.88 -4.47
C LEU A 11 4.79 3.85 -5.40
N ASP A 12 5.01 3.47 -6.65
CA ASP A 12 5.60 4.33 -7.68
C ASP A 12 4.66 5.51 -7.98
N ALA A 13 3.38 5.23 -8.23
CA ALA A 13 2.38 6.28 -8.47
C ALA A 13 2.15 7.17 -7.25
N LEU A 14 2.13 6.60 -6.04
CA LEU A 14 2.01 7.37 -4.79
C LEU A 14 3.17 8.35 -4.62
N ASN A 15 4.39 7.88 -4.85
CA ASN A 15 5.58 8.72 -4.81
C ASN A 15 5.51 9.84 -5.85
N GLN A 16 5.11 9.52 -7.08
CA GLN A 16 5.03 10.50 -8.16
C GLN A 16 3.97 11.58 -7.91
N VAL A 17 2.77 11.20 -7.45
CA VAL A 17 1.63 12.12 -7.34
C VAL A 17 1.65 12.90 -6.03
N THR A 18 2.09 12.28 -4.93
CA THR A 18 2.03 12.92 -3.60
C THR A 18 3.33 13.65 -3.26
N TYR A 19 4.46 13.11 -3.71
CA TYR A 19 5.78 13.56 -3.30
C TYR A 19 6.64 14.03 -4.48
N GLU A 20 6.05 14.22 -5.66
CA GLU A 20 6.74 14.71 -6.85
C GLU A 20 7.96 13.86 -7.26
N GLY A 21 7.96 12.57 -6.88
CA GLY A 21 9.06 11.64 -7.17
C GLY A 21 10.30 11.83 -6.29
N LEU A 22 10.22 12.60 -5.20
CA LEU A 22 11.38 12.94 -4.36
C LEU A 22 11.90 11.79 -3.49
N PHE A 23 11.17 10.68 -3.38
CA PHE A 23 11.58 9.53 -2.55
C PHE A 23 11.83 8.27 -3.37
N VAL A 24 12.44 7.27 -2.73
CA VAL A 24 12.50 5.90 -3.26
C VAL A 24 11.38 5.10 -2.60
N PRO A 25 10.47 4.47 -3.37
CA PRO A 25 9.45 3.58 -2.82
C PRO A 25 10.07 2.49 -1.93
N ALA A 26 9.60 2.41 -0.69
CA ALA A 26 10.08 1.44 0.29
C ALA A 26 9.10 0.26 0.43
N SER A 27 9.63 -0.96 0.39
CA SER A 27 8.87 -2.20 0.63
C SER A 27 9.13 -2.80 2.02
N GLN A 28 10.08 -2.25 2.76
CA GLN A 28 10.44 -2.66 4.11
C GLN A 28 10.91 -1.45 4.92
N THR A 29 11.09 -1.64 6.23
CA THR A 29 11.53 -0.58 7.15
C THR A 29 12.96 -0.14 6.86
N GLU A 30 13.81 -1.09 6.47
CA GLU A 30 15.23 -0.88 6.25
C GLU A 30 15.47 -0.15 4.94
N PRO A 31 16.27 0.93 4.95
CA PRO A 31 16.71 1.58 3.72
C PRO A 31 17.56 0.66 2.83
N VAL A 32 17.49 0.89 1.52
CA VAL A 32 18.35 0.23 0.53
C VAL A 32 19.81 0.43 0.91
N GLY A 33 20.57 -0.66 0.97
CA GLY A 33 22.01 -0.64 1.29
C GLY A 33 22.36 -0.86 2.76
N MET A 34 21.37 -0.97 3.65
CA MET A 34 21.60 -1.33 5.05
C MET A 34 21.83 -2.85 5.24
N GLN A 35 22.48 -3.24 6.34
CA GLN A 35 22.87 -4.65 6.58
C GLN A 35 21.68 -5.63 6.57
N PHE A 36 20.50 -5.16 7.00
CA PHE A 36 19.28 -5.96 7.12
C PHE A 36 18.30 -5.73 5.96
N TYR A 37 18.75 -5.08 4.89
CA TYR A 37 17.93 -4.88 3.69
C TYR A 37 17.77 -6.21 2.93
N ASP A 38 16.52 -6.66 2.72
CA ASP A 38 16.23 -7.87 1.96
C ASP A 38 15.85 -7.51 0.52
N LYS A 39 16.79 -7.76 -0.40
CA LYS A 39 16.60 -7.51 -1.83
C LYS A 39 15.49 -8.37 -2.45
N ALA A 40 15.14 -9.51 -1.85
CA ALA A 40 14.06 -10.37 -2.33
C ALA A 40 12.68 -9.86 -1.87
N HIS A 41 12.63 -9.03 -0.84
CA HIS A 41 11.40 -8.45 -0.30
C HIS A 41 11.01 -7.16 -1.04
N LEU A 42 10.95 -7.22 -2.37
CA LEU A 42 10.47 -6.11 -3.19
C LEU A 42 8.97 -6.29 -3.44
N MET A 43 8.18 -5.46 -2.76
CA MET A 43 6.73 -5.37 -2.97
C MET A 43 6.44 -4.41 -4.12
N ARG A 44 5.98 -4.97 -5.25
CA ARG A 44 5.41 -4.22 -6.36
C ARG A 44 3.93 -4.51 -6.48
N ARG A 45 3.20 -3.56 -7.06
CA ARG A 45 1.77 -3.72 -7.35
C ARG A 45 1.54 -4.94 -8.26
N ASP A 46 0.63 -5.81 -7.84
CA ASP A 46 0.20 -6.99 -8.59
C ASP A 46 -1.27 -7.31 -8.25
N VAL A 47 -2.17 -6.77 -9.07
CA VAL A 47 -3.62 -6.91 -8.87
C VAL A 47 -4.12 -8.32 -9.18
N GLU A 48 -3.43 -9.06 -10.05
CA GLU A 48 -3.82 -10.44 -10.39
C GLU A 48 -3.53 -11.36 -9.21
N LYS A 49 -2.32 -11.29 -8.65
CA LYS A 49 -1.93 -12.04 -7.45
C LYS A 49 -2.74 -11.63 -6.23
N GLN A 50 -3.03 -10.34 -6.07
CA GLN A 50 -3.95 -9.86 -5.03
C GLN A 50 -5.30 -10.58 -5.13
N LYS A 51 -5.95 -10.57 -6.30
CA LYS A 51 -7.27 -11.18 -6.48
C LYS A 51 -7.23 -12.69 -6.22
N ALA A 52 -6.18 -13.37 -6.68
CA ALA A 52 -5.99 -14.79 -6.40
C ALA A 52 -5.84 -15.08 -4.90
N LEU A 53 -5.12 -14.23 -4.15
CA LEU A 53 -4.99 -14.36 -2.70
C LEU A 53 -6.32 -14.09 -1.98
N LEU A 54 -7.09 -13.08 -2.39
CA LEU A 54 -8.40 -12.79 -1.81
C LEU A 54 -9.42 -13.92 -2.07
N ALA A 55 -9.41 -14.50 -3.27
CA ALA A 55 -10.27 -15.63 -3.61
C ALA A 55 -10.00 -16.86 -2.72
N GLN A 56 -8.73 -17.16 -2.42
CA GLN A 56 -8.34 -18.27 -1.52
C GLN A 56 -8.85 -18.09 -0.09
N THR A 57 -9.04 -16.84 0.35
CA THR A 57 -9.54 -16.53 1.69
C THR A 57 -11.08 -16.51 1.80
N GLY A 58 -11.80 -16.81 0.72
CA GLY A 58 -13.26 -16.79 0.69
C GLY A 58 -13.89 -15.39 0.77
N THR A 59 -13.09 -14.33 0.73
CA THR A 59 -13.55 -12.94 0.74
C THR A 59 -12.95 -12.18 -0.45
N PRO A 60 -13.45 -12.39 -1.68
CA PRO A 60 -12.88 -11.80 -2.88
C PRO A 60 -12.98 -10.27 -2.94
N SER A 61 -13.95 -9.69 -2.20
CA SER A 61 -14.24 -8.26 -2.19
C SER A 61 -14.46 -7.77 -0.75
N PRO A 62 -13.40 -7.63 0.06
CA PRO A 62 -13.53 -7.16 1.44
C PRO A 62 -13.89 -5.67 1.48
N SER A 63 -14.73 -5.28 2.44
CA SER A 63 -15.02 -3.88 2.77
C SER A 63 -14.42 -3.54 4.12
N PHE A 64 -13.73 -2.40 4.23
CA PHE A 64 -13.17 -1.91 5.48
C PHE A 64 -13.10 -0.38 5.47
N THR A 65 -12.91 0.20 6.65
CA THR A 65 -12.69 1.64 6.82
C THR A 65 -11.24 1.89 7.19
N LEU A 66 -10.53 2.72 6.41
CA LEU A 66 -9.20 3.20 6.76
C LEU A 66 -9.34 4.51 7.57
N PRO A 67 -9.01 4.53 8.87
CA PRO A 67 -9.07 5.76 9.65
C PRO A 67 -7.97 6.73 9.18
N SER A 68 -8.37 7.87 8.62
CA SER A 68 -7.46 8.99 8.35
C SER A 68 -7.76 10.13 9.33
N PRO A 69 -6.76 10.61 10.09
CA PRO A 69 -6.95 11.74 11.00
C PRO A 69 -7.30 13.04 10.24
N ILE A 70 -6.86 13.17 8.98
CA ILE A 70 -7.14 14.32 8.12
C ILE A 70 -8.55 14.23 7.52
N ALA A 71 -9.00 13.04 7.10
CA ALA A 71 -10.33 12.87 6.49
C ALA A 71 -11.48 13.25 7.44
N ARG A 72 -11.31 13.04 8.76
CA ARG A 72 -12.29 13.46 9.79
C ARG A 72 -12.47 14.98 9.90
N ARG A 73 -11.53 15.78 9.39
CA ARG A 73 -11.61 17.25 9.38
C ARG A 73 -12.51 17.77 8.25
N TRP A 74 -12.42 17.18 7.06
CA TRP A 74 -13.18 17.59 5.88
C TRP A 74 -14.68 17.28 5.98
N SER A 75 -15.07 16.21 6.69
CA SER A 75 -16.49 15.85 6.87
C SER A 75 -17.26 16.73 7.86
N ARG A 76 -16.57 17.58 8.65
CA ARG A 76 -17.21 18.51 9.60
C ARG A 76 -17.39 19.92 9.06
N SER A 77 -16.68 20.30 7.99
CA SER A 77 -16.79 21.64 7.38
C SER A 77 -17.85 21.74 6.29
N ALA A 78 -18.47 20.61 5.90
CA ALA A 78 -19.51 20.53 4.87
C ALA A 78 -20.93 20.50 5.47
N ARG A 79 -21.13 21.05 6.67
CA ARG A 79 -22.42 21.16 7.36
C ARG A 79 -22.75 22.60 7.67
#